data_AF-A0A135TGP3-F1
#
_entry.id   AF-A0A135TGP3-F1
#
_cell.length_a   1.000
_cell.length_b   1.000
_cell.length_c   1.000
_cell.angle_alpha   90.00
_cell.angle_beta   90.00
_cell.angle_gamma   90.00
#
_symmetry.space_group_name_H-M   'P 1'
#
loop_
_entity.id
_entity.type
_entity.pdbx_description
1 polymer ?
#
loop_
_entity_poly.entity_id
_entity_poly.type
_entity_poly.pdbx_seq_one_letter_code
_entity_poly.pdbx_strand_id
1 'polypeptide(L)'
;MAILDGLTGALRASVPVPTDYIDDGPLASRLGAGFLDGETPHLVAYMKDRIGSGDFNLMYVTWIFDGTSLQQKWKWNRGDKNFPDGHNTRIVDLDGNGKDEVLEIGFALNGDSTERYTLGDQGIIHGDRFHLAKIDPDREGLQGYGVQQRNPNLTYEYYYDDSSGEIIWSMSATTLPRILRVSDFGGVTAGRYSNFIGDILGDWREEAIVTNETADELLIFTTDKPSDIRLYTLAHNPAYRNAMTLKEYMQSHHVDYFLGKDMKTPP
;
A
#
# COMPACT_ATOMS: atom_id res chain seq x y z
N MET A 1 -12.41 4.86 16.56
CA MET A 1 -12.17 5.62 15.32
C MET A 1 -12.82 6.98 15.48
N ALA A 2 -12.12 8.05 15.10
CA ALA A 2 -12.64 9.41 15.17
C ALA A 2 -12.42 10.11 13.82
N ILE A 3 -13.42 10.89 13.40
CA ILE A 3 -13.34 11.79 12.25
C ILE A 3 -13.19 13.20 12.80
N LEU A 4 -12.13 13.87 12.37
CA LEU A 4 -11.92 15.27 12.65
C LEU A 4 -12.25 16.10 11.42
N ASP A 5 -12.73 17.30 11.64
CA ASP A 5 -12.83 18.31 10.60
C ASP A 5 -11.42 18.71 10.14
N GLY A 6 -11.13 18.59 8.85
CA GLY A 6 -9.77 18.80 8.32
C GLY A 6 -9.29 20.26 8.40
N LEU A 7 -10.20 21.23 8.48
CA LEU A 7 -9.86 22.65 8.56
C LEU A 7 -9.63 23.10 10.02
N THR A 8 -10.43 22.59 10.94
CA THR A 8 -10.47 23.08 12.33
C THR A 8 -9.90 22.10 13.36
N GLY A 9 -9.73 20.83 12.99
CA GLY A 9 -9.36 19.75 13.91
C GLY A 9 -10.48 19.34 14.89
N ALA A 10 -11.67 19.94 14.79
CA ALA A 10 -12.79 19.63 15.68
C ALA A 10 -13.33 18.21 15.45
N LEU A 11 -13.73 17.53 16.52
CA LEU A 11 -14.36 16.21 16.41
C LEU A 11 -15.71 16.31 15.68
N ARG A 12 -15.89 15.53 14.62
CA ARG A 12 -17.15 15.43 13.86
C ARG A 12 -17.96 14.19 14.24
N ALA A 13 -17.31 13.04 14.33
CA ALA A 13 -17.94 11.78 14.69
C ALA A 13 -16.91 10.81 15.29
N SER A 14 -17.37 9.88 16.11
CA SER A 14 -16.53 8.79 16.61
C SER A 14 -17.35 7.55 16.89
N VAL A 15 -16.72 6.40 16.69
CA VAL A 15 -17.25 5.11 17.15
C VAL A 15 -16.15 4.34 17.87
N PRO A 16 -16.49 3.47 18.85
CA PRO A 16 -15.52 2.55 19.43
C PRO A 16 -14.86 1.69 18.34
N VAL A 17 -13.56 1.45 18.49
CA VAL A 17 -12.87 0.42 17.69
C VAL A 17 -13.16 -0.93 18.33
N PRO A 18 -13.40 -2.01 17.55
CA PRO A 18 -13.52 -3.35 18.10
C PRO A 18 -12.31 -3.73 18.97
N THR A 19 -12.56 -4.48 20.04
CA THR A 19 -11.56 -4.83 21.06
C THR A 19 -11.33 -6.34 21.12
N ASP A 20 -11.60 -7.06 20.02
CA ASP A 20 -11.57 -8.53 19.95
C ASP A 20 -10.32 -9.18 20.56
N TYR A 21 -9.17 -8.52 20.45
CA TYR A 21 -7.87 -9.04 20.87
C TYR A 21 -7.17 -8.19 21.95
N ILE A 22 -7.88 -7.21 22.53
CA ILE A 22 -7.26 -6.21 23.43
C ILE A 22 -6.60 -6.82 24.69
N ASP A 23 -7.04 -8.02 25.09
CA ASP A 23 -6.49 -8.75 26.22
C ASP A 23 -5.03 -9.23 25.96
N ASP A 24 -4.65 -9.43 24.69
CA ASP A 24 -3.28 -9.77 24.27
C ASP A 24 -2.37 -8.53 24.18
N GLY A 25 -2.95 -7.33 24.10
CA GLY A 25 -2.23 -6.07 24.13
C GLY A 25 -2.82 -5.00 23.21
N PRO A 26 -2.10 -3.89 23.00
CA PRO A 26 -2.53 -2.83 22.11
C PRO A 26 -2.47 -3.28 20.64
N LEU A 27 -3.51 -2.92 19.89
CA LEU A 27 -3.59 -3.17 18.45
C LEU A 27 -2.76 -2.13 17.70
N ALA A 28 -1.64 -2.54 17.12
CA ALA A 28 -0.96 -1.77 16.08
C ALA A 28 -1.89 -1.71 14.85
N SER A 29 -2.01 -0.53 14.25
CA SER A 29 -2.99 -0.31 13.18
C SER A 29 -2.42 0.42 11.98
N ARG A 30 -2.92 0.04 10.80
CA ARG A 30 -2.77 0.80 9.56
C ARG A 30 -4.14 1.25 9.11
N LEU A 31 -4.21 2.44 8.54
CA LEU A 31 -5.44 3.01 8.01
C LEU A 31 -5.21 3.40 6.55
N GLY A 32 -6.17 3.04 5.70
CA GLY A 32 -6.26 3.52 4.32
C GLY A 32 -7.69 3.83 3.96
N ALA A 33 -7.88 4.32 2.73
CA ALA A 33 -9.19 4.50 2.14
C ALA A 33 -9.27 3.89 0.74
N GLY A 34 -10.46 3.46 0.38
CA GLY A 34 -10.81 3.01 -0.98
C GLY A 34 -12.31 2.79 -1.13
N PHE A 35 -12.74 2.32 -2.29
CA PHE A 35 -14.12 2.24 -2.74
C PHE A 35 -14.57 0.78 -2.80
N LEU A 36 -14.79 0.17 -1.64
CA LEU A 36 -15.11 -1.26 -1.53
C LEU A 36 -16.47 -1.66 -2.15
N ASP A 37 -17.39 -0.70 -2.30
CA ASP A 37 -18.64 -0.85 -3.03
C ASP A 37 -18.60 -0.23 -4.44
N GLY A 38 -17.47 0.39 -4.80
CA GLY A 38 -17.21 1.10 -6.05
C GLY A 38 -17.67 2.56 -6.10
N GLU A 39 -18.28 3.08 -5.04
CA GLU A 39 -18.90 4.42 -5.06
C GLU A 39 -18.61 5.23 -3.79
N THR A 40 -18.64 4.58 -2.63
CA THR A 40 -18.50 5.23 -1.33
C THR A 40 -17.08 5.04 -0.78
N PRO A 41 -16.40 6.12 -0.34
CA PRO A 41 -15.13 5.98 0.38
C PRO A 41 -15.32 5.22 1.70
N HIS A 42 -14.63 4.09 1.80
CA HIS A 42 -14.49 3.30 3.02
C HIS A 42 -13.16 3.62 3.67
N LEU A 43 -13.18 3.83 4.99
CA LEU A 43 -11.99 3.76 5.82
C LEU A 43 -11.71 2.29 6.12
N VAL A 44 -10.52 1.81 5.83
CA VAL A 44 -10.10 0.41 6.00
C VAL A 44 -8.96 0.36 7.00
N ALA A 45 -9.20 -0.26 8.16
CA ALA A 45 -8.15 -0.45 9.16
C ALA A 45 -7.71 -1.91 9.25
N TYR A 46 -6.41 -2.12 9.07
CA TYR A 46 -5.70 -3.31 9.50
C TYR A 46 -5.36 -3.13 10.99
N MET A 47 -5.55 -4.16 11.81
CA MET A 47 -5.25 -4.13 13.24
C MET A 47 -4.66 -5.46 13.71
N LYS A 48 -3.52 -5.39 14.38
CA LYS A 48 -2.73 -6.56 14.79
C LYS A 48 -2.11 -6.36 16.17
N ASP A 49 -2.09 -7.43 16.95
CA ASP A 49 -1.34 -7.54 18.19
C ASP A 49 -0.67 -8.92 18.29
N ARG A 50 0.20 -9.07 19.29
CA ARG A 50 1.00 -10.28 19.48
C ARG A 50 0.43 -11.09 20.64
N ILE A 51 0.21 -12.37 20.41
CA ILE A 51 -0.22 -13.33 21.44
C ILE A 51 1.01 -13.72 22.26
N GLY A 52 1.17 -13.12 23.44
CA GLY A 52 2.36 -13.29 24.28
C GLY A 52 3.66 -12.96 23.53
N SER A 53 4.53 -13.95 23.33
CA SER A 53 5.77 -13.82 22.53
C SER A 53 5.71 -14.55 21.19
N GLY A 54 4.55 -15.09 20.80
CA GLY A 54 4.38 -16.02 19.69
C GLY A 54 3.72 -15.39 18.47
N ASP A 55 2.63 -16.01 18.03
CA ASP A 55 1.84 -15.60 16.87
C ASP A 55 1.16 -14.25 17.06
N PHE A 56 0.39 -13.85 16.06
CA PHE A 56 -0.31 -12.58 16.06
C PHE A 56 -1.79 -12.78 15.76
N ASN A 57 -2.63 -12.04 16.46
CA ASN A 57 -3.99 -11.83 15.99
C ASN A 57 -3.98 -10.81 14.84
N LEU A 58 -4.95 -10.91 13.95
CA LEU A 58 -5.13 -9.96 12.87
C LEU A 58 -6.62 -9.79 12.60
N MET A 59 -7.08 -8.54 12.54
CA MET A 59 -8.39 -8.20 12.02
C MET A 59 -8.33 -7.02 11.05
N TYR A 60 -9.31 -7.00 10.16
CA TYR A 60 -9.68 -5.84 9.36
C TYR A 60 -11.03 -5.33 9.79
N VAL A 61 -11.19 -4.00 9.86
CA VAL A 61 -12.48 -3.36 10.12
C VAL A 61 -12.64 -2.19 9.18
N THR A 62 -13.86 -2.01 8.67
CA THR A 62 -14.18 -0.90 7.76
C THR A 62 -15.24 0.00 8.31
N TRP A 63 -15.18 1.28 7.93
CA TRP A 63 -16.19 2.27 8.26
C TRP A 63 -16.51 3.16 7.07
N ILE A 64 -17.73 3.69 7.05
CA ILE A 64 -18.11 4.80 6.17
C ILE A 64 -18.46 5.99 7.04
N PHE A 65 -18.00 7.17 6.63
CA PHE A 65 -18.47 8.44 7.15
C PHE A 65 -19.34 9.13 6.09
N ASP A 66 -20.63 9.30 6.38
CA ASP A 66 -21.60 9.90 5.43
C ASP A 66 -21.61 11.44 5.45
N GLY A 67 -20.66 12.06 6.16
CA GLY A 67 -20.63 13.50 6.43
C GLY A 67 -21.23 13.89 7.79
N THR A 68 -21.98 13.00 8.42
CA THR A 68 -22.61 13.24 9.73
C THR A 68 -22.34 12.13 10.73
N SER A 69 -22.41 10.87 10.30
CA SER A 69 -22.27 9.70 11.14
C SER A 69 -21.16 8.80 10.62
N LEU A 70 -20.39 8.22 11.55
CA LEU A 70 -19.38 7.21 11.26
C LEU A 70 -19.98 5.84 11.61
N GLN A 71 -19.97 4.90 10.67
CA GLN A 71 -20.61 3.60 10.85
C GLN A 71 -19.64 2.48 10.46
N GLN A 72 -19.51 1.48 11.33
CA GLN A 72 -18.80 0.25 10.98
C GLN A 72 -19.59 -0.51 9.91
N LYS A 73 -18.91 -1.04 8.89
CA LYS A 73 -19.55 -1.79 7.80
C LYS A 73 -19.29 -3.27 7.91
N TRP A 74 -18.03 -3.69 7.94
CA TRP A 74 -17.69 -5.08 8.20
C TRP A 74 -16.45 -5.21 9.07
N LYS A 75 -16.31 -6.39 9.66
CA LYS A 75 -15.13 -6.84 10.41
C LYS A 75 -14.76 -8.22 9.92
N TRP A 76 -13.49 -8.44 9.62
CA TRP A 76 -12.92 -9.73 9.28
C TRP A 76 -11.84 -10.07 10.29
N ASN A 77 -11.90 -11.26 10.89
CA ASN A 77 -10.90 -11.77 11.82
C ASN A 77 -10.16 -12.91 11.13
N ARG A 78 -8.81 -12.87 11.11
CA ARG A 78 -8.00 -13.94 10.52
C ARG A 78 -8.21 -15.27 11.24
N GLY A 79 -8.28 -15.22 12.57
CA GLY A 79 -8.21 -16.42 13.41
C GLY A 79 -6.96 -17.25 13.10
N ASP A 80 -7.12 -18.56 13.05
CA ASP A 80 -6.03 -19.52 12.79
C ASP A 80 -5.75 -19.74 11.28
N LYS A 81 -6.35 -18.94 10.40
CA LYS A 81 -6.20 -19.13 8.95
C LYS A 81 -4.79 -18.75 8.48
N ASN A 82 -4.26 -19.53 7.54
CA ASN A 82 -2.98 -19.30 6.87
C ASN A 82 -3.08 -18.15 5.86
N PHE A 83 -3.14 -16.92 6.37
CA PHE A 83 -3.28 -15.67 5.61
C PHE A 83 -2.06 -14.81 5.91
N PRO A 84 -0.99 -14.94 5.10
CA PRO A 84 0.28 -14.27 5.33
C PRO A 84 0.11 -12.77 5.12
N ASP A 85 0.29 -12.01 6.20
CA ASP A 85 0.27 -10.56 6.19
C ASP A 85 1.68 -9.98 6.05
N GLY A 86 1.76 -8.73 5.61
CA GLY A 86 3.01 -7.99 5.52
C GLY A 86 2.99 -6.71 6.33
N HIS A 87 3.95 -5.85 6.05
CA HIS A 87 4.01 -4.49 6.61
C HIS A 87 3.31 -3.44 5.73
N ASN A 88 2.42 -3.88 4.83
CA ASN A 88 1.78 -3.03 3.82
C ASN A 88 0.43 -3.60 3.39
N THR A 89 -0.55 -2.71 3.28
CA THR A 89 -1.86 -3.00 2.71
C THR A 89 -1.96 -2.34 1.34
N ARG A 90 -2.76 -2.91 0.42
CA ARG A 90 -3.22 -2.26 -0.81
C ARG A 90 -4.74 -2.30 -0.88
N ILE A 91 -5.33 -1.26 -1.46
CA ILE A 91 -6.78 -1.16 -1.67
C ILE A 91 -6.97 -0.78 -3.14
N VAL A 92 -7.39 -1.74 -3.96
CA VAL A 92 -7.42 -1.60 -5.42
C VAL A 92 -8.38 -2.61 -6.04
N ASP A 93 -9.09 -2.21 -7.08
CA ASP A 93 -9.87 -3.08 -7.96
C ASP A 93 -8.95 -4.00 -8.78
N LEU A 94 -8.98 -5.30 -8.48
CA LEU A 94 -8.09 -6.29 -9.10
C LEU A 94 -8.58 -6.81 -10.44
N ASP A 95 -9.90 -6.82 -10.64
CA ASP A 95 -10.54 -7.47 -11.79
C ASP A 95 -11.30 -6.50 -12.71
N GLY A 96 -11.28 -5.20 -12.40
CA GLY A 96 -11.91 -4.16 -13.20
C GLY A 96 -13.41 -4.07 -13.02
N ASN A 97 -13.97 -4.64 -11.94
CA ASN A 97 -15.42 -4.60 -11.68
C ASN A 97 -15.91 -3.27 -11.08
N GLY A 98 -15.00 -2.33 -10.81
CA GLY A 98 -15.26 -1.03 -10.24
C GLY A 98 -15.24 -1.00 -8.71
N LYS A 99 -14.99 -2.12 -8.03
CA LYS A 99 -14.93 -2.21 -6.56
C LYS A 99 -13.53 -2.59 -6.11
N ASP A 100 -13.06 -1.91 -5.08
CA ASP A 100 -11.74 -2.22 -4.53
C ASP A 100 -11.75 -3.48 -3.65
N GLU A 101 -10.73 -4.32 -3.82
CA GLU A 101 -10.33 -5.34 -2.86
C GLU A 101 -9.35 -4.80 -1.82
N VAL A 102 -9.21 -5.49 -0.69
CA VAL A 102 -8.19 -5.21 0.34
C VAL A 102 -7.15 -6.32 0.32
N LEU A 103 -5.89 -5.95 0.10
CA LEU A 103 -4.80 -6.90 -0.14
C LEU A 103 -3.64 -6.76 0.84
N GLU A 104 -3.09 -7.91 1.20
CA GLU A 104 -1.78 -8.10 1.82
C GLU A 104 -0.88 -8.91 0.88
N ILE A 105 0.41 -9.02 1.24
CA ILE A 105 1.39 -9.80 0.46
C ILE A 105 0.91 -11.23 0.13
N GLY A 106 0.21 -11.89 1.05
CA GLY A 106 -0.20 -13.28 0.92
C GLY A 106 -1.69 -13.53 0.76
N PHE A 107 -2.55 -12.51 0.74
CA PHE A 107 -4.00 -12.73 0.61
C PHE A 107 -4.76 -11.49 0.11
N ALA A 108 -6.00 -11.70 -0.32
CA ALA A 108 -6.94 -10.64 -0.65
C ALA A 108 -8.33 -10.93 -0.08
N LEU A 109 -9.00 -9.86 0.35
CA LEU A 109 -10.40 -9.84 0.74
C LEU A 109 -11.20 -9.02 -0.29
N ASN A 110 -12.39 -9.49 -0.62
CA ASN A 110 -13.36 -8.69 -1.37
C ASN A 110 -13.86 -7.52 -0.53
N GLY A 111 -14.44 -6.51 -1.20
CA GLY A 111 -14.99 -5.33 -0.54
C GLY A 111 -16.11 -5.60 0.48
N ASP A 112 -16.66 -6.81 0.52
CA ASP A 112 -17.70 -7.27 1.44
C ASP A 112 -17.20 -8.16 2.59
N SER A 113 -15.88 -8.21 2.83
CA SER A 113 -15.17 -9.06 3.80
C SER A 113 -15.02 -10.54 3.44
N THR A 114 -15.59 -11.00 2.32
CA THR A 114 -15.39 -12.39 1.89
C THR A 114 -13.95 -12.61 1.41
N GLU A 115 -13.44 -13.81 1.64
CA GLU A 115 -12.10 -14.18 1.22
C GLU A 115 -12.05 -14.35 -0.29
N ARG A 116 -11.14 -13.63 -0.94
CA ARG A 116 -10.92 -13.76 -2.38
C ARG A 116 -9.91 -14.86 -2.68
N TYR A 117 -8.77 -14.81 -2.00
CA TYR A 117 -7.75 -15.86 -2.04
C TYR A 117 -6.77 -15.74 -0.87
N THR A 118 -6.04 -16.84 -0.61
CA THR A 118 -4.78 -16.85 0.13
C THR A 118 -3.70 -17.54 -0.70
N LEU A 119 -2.46 -17.08 -0.56
CA LEU A 119 -1.25 -17.67 -1.12
C LEU A 119 -0.46 -18.45 -0.06
N GLY A 120 -0.95 -18.49 1.19
CA GLY A 120 -0.28 -19.20 2.28
C GLY A 120 -0.07 -20.68 1.99
N ASP A 121 -1.06 -21.32 1.37
CA ASP A 121 -0.98 -22.75 0.99
C ASP A 121 -0.03 -23.01 -0.19
N GLN A 122 0.37 -21.93 -0.88
CA GLN A 122 1.39 -21.95 -1.93
C GLN A 122 2.79 -21.63 -1.39
N GLY A 123 2.96 -21.61 -0.06
CA GLY A 123 4.25 -21.38 0.59
C GLY A 123 4.65 -19.90 0.66
N ILE A 124 3.75 -18.99 0.33
CA ILE A 124 3.95 -17.56 0.62
C ILE A 124 3.81 -17.35 2.12
N ILE A 125 4.76 -16.63 2.70
CA ILE A 125 4.78 -16.24 4.10
C ILE A 125 4.87 -14.72 4.21
N HIS A 126 5.01 -14.25 5.45
CA HIS A 126 5.22 -12.85 5.78
C HIS A 126 6.35 -12.19 4.97
N GLY A 127 6.17 -10.92 4.61
CA GLY A 127 7.19 -10.14 3.93
C GLY A 127 7.03 -8.62 4.07
N ASP A 128 8.11 -7.93 3.74
CA ASP A 128 8.28 -6.50 4.03
C ASP A 128 7.99 -5.62 2.81
N ARG A 129 8.00 -6.20 1.60
CA ARG A 129 7.79 -5.49 0.33
C ARG A 129 6.76 -6.21 -0.53
N PHE A 130 5.78 -5.46 -1.01
CA PHE A 130 4.72 -5.95 -1.88
C PHE A 130 4.21 -4.83 -2.79
N HIS A 131 4.12 -5.13 -4.08
CA HIS A 131 3.66 -4.24 -5.12
C HIS A 131 2.52 -4.90 -5.88
N LEU A 132 1.48 -4.10 -6.14
CA LEU A 132 0.45 -4.39 -7.13
C LEU A 132 0.54 -3.29 -8.17
N ALA A 133 0.75 -3.68 -9.42
CA ALA A 133 0.84 -2.76 -10.53
C ALA A 133 0.46 -3.48 -11.82
N LYS A 134 0.20 -2.72 -12.87
CA LYS A 134 0.23 -3.26 -14.22
C LYS A 134 1.70 -3.43 -14.64
N ILE A 135 2.25 -4.63 -14.45
CA ILE A 135 3.67 -4.93 -14.73
C ILE A 135 3.81 -5.46 -16.16
N ASP A 136 2.95 -6.41 -16.53
CA ASP A 136 2.89 -6.99 -17.87
C ASP A 136 1.73 -6.33 -18.63
N PRO A 137 1.99 -5.41 -19.58
CA PRO A 137 0.94 -4.67 -20.28
C PRO A 137 0.05 -5.55 -21.16
N ASP A 138 0.50 -6.76 -21.51
CA ASP A 138 -0.21 -7.68 -22.39
C ASP A 138 -1.04 -8.73 -21.62
N ARG A 139 -0.85 -8.84 -20.30
CA ARG A 139 -1.70 -9.66 -19.42
C ARG A 139 -2.91 -8.90 -18.97
N GLU A 140 -4.05 -9.55 -18.78
CA GLU A 140 -5.22 -8.94 -18.14
C GLU A 140 -4.98 -8.71 -16.63
N GLY A 141 -5.64 -7.68 -16.07
CA GLY A 141 -5.55 -7.33 -14.65
C GLY A 141 -4.17 -6.83 -14.20
N LEU A 142 -4.03 -6.68 -12.89
CA LEU A 142 -2.78 -6.30 -12.22
C LEU A 142 -1.93 -7.52 -11.86
N GLN A 143 -0.64 -7.30 -11.62
CA GLN A 143 0.30 -8.32 -11.16
C GLN A 143 0.86 -7.97 -9.79
N GLY A 144 0.97 -9.00 -8.95
CA GLY A 144 1.62 -8.92 -7.65
C GLY A 144 3.11 -9.27 -7.73
N TYR A 145 3.95 -8.46 -7.09
CA TYR A 145 5.36 -8.75 -6.84
C TYR A 145 5.64 -8.56 -5.35
N GLY A 146 6.20 -9.57 -4.69
CA GLY A 146 6.44 -9.54 -3.25
C GLY A 146 7.80 -10.11 -2.88
N VAL A 147 8.41 -9.57 -1.83
CA VAL A 147 9.66 -10.05 -1.25
C VAL A 147 9.40 -10.51 0.18
N GLN A 148 9.72 -11.77 0.46
CA GLN A 148 9.40 -12.43 1.73
C GLN A 148 10.56 -12.36 2.72
N GLN A 149 10.23 -12.21 4.00
CA GLN A 149 11.21 -12.24 5.06
C GLN A 149 11.42 -13.70 5.52
N ARG A 150 12.67 -14.17 5.54
CA ARG A 150 13.04 -15.49 6.10
C ARG A 150 12.26 -16.66 5.50
N ASN A 151 11.99 -16.64 4.19
CA ASN A 151 11.38 -17.79 3.53
C ASN A 151 12.34 -19.00 3.60
N PRO A 152 11.88 -20.18 4.09
CA PRO A 152 12.72 -21.37 4.23
C PRO A 152 13.28 -21.88 2.89
N ASN A 153 12.66 -21.49 1.78
CA ASN A 153 13.07 -21.80 0.42
C ASN A 153 13.86 -20.65 -0.26
N LEU A 154 14.27 -19.61 0.48
CA LEU A 154 15.11 -18.48 0.01
C LEU A 154 14.65 -17.84 -1.32
N THR A 155 13.51 -17.15 -1.35
CA THR A 155 13.11 -16.41 -2.56
C THR A 155 13.92 -15.11 -2.73
N TYR A 156 14.92 -15.17 -3.61
CA TYR A 156 15.50 -14.05 -4.37
C TYR A 156 14.91 -14.10 -5.79
N GLU A 157 14.99 -13.02 -6.57
CA GLU A 157 14.50 -13.00 -7.95
C GLU A 157 15.49 -13.78 -8.85
N TYR A 158 15.16 -15.02 -9.22
CA TYR A 158 15.98 -15.86 -10.09
C TYR A 158 15.14 -16.81 -10.97
N TYR A 159 15.68 -17.16 -12.13
CA TYR A 159 15.15 -18.17 -13.07
C TYR A 159 16.19 -19.30 -13.18
N TYR A 160 15.79 -20.58 -13.22
CA TYR A 160 16.73 -21.71 -13.19
C TYR A 160 16.26 -22.92 -14.02
N ASP A 161 17.20 -23.78 -14.39
CA ASP A 161 16.97 -25.04 -15.11
C ASP A 161 16.53 -26.14 -14.14
N ASP A 162 15.34 -26.71 -14.37
CA ASP A 162 14.71 -27.67 -13.47
C ASP A 162 15.40 -29.06 -13.47
N SER A 163 16.22 -29.37 -14.47
CA SER A 163 16.94 -30.66 -14.55
C SER A 163 18.31 -30.62 -13.88
N SER A 164 18.96 -29.46 -13.87
CA SER A 164 20.33 -29.28 -13.36
C SER A 164 20.40 -28.44 -12.08
N GLY A 165 19.37 -27.66 -11.76
CA GLY A 165 19.37 -26.69 -10.66
C GLY A 165 20.21 -25.44 -10.95
N GLU A 166 20.65 -25.23 -12.19
CA GLU A 166 21.48 -24.08 -12.58
C GLU A 166 20.65 -22.80 -12.72
N ILE A 167 21.04 -21.72 -12.03
CA ILE A 167 20.42 -20.41 -12.18
C ILE A 167 20.73 -19.85 -13.58
N ILE A 168 19.68 -19.74 -14.40
CA ILE A 168 19.70 -19.19 -15.77
C ILE A 168 19.73 -17.65 -15.73
N TRP A 169 19.08 -17.02 -14.75
CA TRP A 169 19.07 -15.56 -14.62
C TRP A 169 18.91 -15.08 -13.18
N SER A 170 19.59 -13.98 -12.86
CA SER A 170 19.34 -13.16 -11.67
C SER A 170 19.66 -11.70 -11.97
N MET A 171 18.99 -10.76 -11.30
CA MET A 171 19.30 -9.33 -11.41
C MET A 171 20.01 -8.82 -10.16
N SER A 172 21.10 -8.10 -10.38
CA SER A 172 21.72 -7.22 -9.38
C SER A 172 22.04 -5.88 -10.03
N ALA A 173 21.30 -4.84 -9.67
CA ALA A 173 21.68 -3.46 -10.01
C ALA A 173 22.53 -2.91 -8.85
N THR A 174 23.78 -2.55 -9.11
CA THR A 174 24.70 -2.11 -8.05
C THR A 174 24.57 -0.63 -7.71
N THR A 175 24.18 0.22 -8.65
CA THR A 175 23.78 1.62 -8.41
C THR A 175 23.03 2.18 -9.61
N LEU A 176 21.91 2.85 -9.39
CA LEU A 176 21.33 3.80 -10.36
C LEU A 176 22.04 5.16 -10.21
N PRO A 177 22.16 5.96 -11.29
CA PRO A 177 22.67 7.32 -11.16
C PRO A 177 21.78 8.10 -10.19
N ARG A 178 22.39 8.63 -9.12
CA ARG A 178 21.67 9.49 -8.17
C ARG A 178 21.39 10.82 -8.86
N ILE A 179 20.12 11.07 -9.16
CA ILE A 179 19.69 12.30 -9.84
C ILE A 179 19.64 13.47 -8.84
N LEU A 180 19.27 13.21 -7.58
CA LEU A 180 19.15 14.22 -6.54
C LEU A 180 19.43 13.62 -5.15
N ARG A 181 19.95 14.44 -4.23
CA ARG A 181 20.04 14.13 -2.81
C ARG A 181 19.38 15.25 -2.02
N VAL A 182 18.32 14.95 -1.27
CA VAL A 182 17.56 15.99 -0.51
C VAL A 182 18.43 16.72 0.52
N SER A 183 19.46 16.06 1.05
CA SER A 183 20.39 16.66 2.01
C SER A 183 21.24 17.77 1.42
N ASP A 184 21.46 17.78 0.10
CA ASP A 184 22.19 18.87 -0.56
C ASP A 184 21.40 20.19 -0.49
N PHE A 185 20.10 20.11 -0.14
CA PHE A 185 19.19 21.22 0.05
C PHE A 185 18.70 21.33 1.50
N GLY A 186 19.40 20.72 2.46
CA GLY A 186 19.04 20.77 3.89
C GLY A 186 17.90 19.85 4.33
N GLY A 187 17.39 18.99 3.43
CA GLY A 187 16.34 18.04 3.75
C GLY A 187 16.85 16.77 4.44
N VAL A 188 16.08 16.26 5.41
CA VAL A 188 16.31 14.99 6.11
C VAL A 188 15.05 14.13 6.08
N THR A 189 15.21 12.81 6.01
CA THR A 189 14.09 11.89 6.13
C THR A 189 13.68 11.72 7.59
N ALA A 190 12.37 11.67 7.86
CA ALA A 190 11.85 11.29 9.16
C ALA A 190 12.02 9.77 9.36
N GLY A 191 13.20 9.36 9.85
CA GLY A 191 13.58 7.95 9.91
C GLY A 191 14.04 7.43 8.56
N ARG A 192 13.47 6.31 8.10
CA ARG A 192 13.89 5.61 6.86
C ARG A 192 13.26 6.13 5.57
N TYR A 193 12.20 6.92 5.66
CA TYR A 193 11.37 7.30 4.52
C TYR A 193 11.16 8.81 4.44
N SER A 194 10.84 9.31 3.25
CA SER A 194 10.31 10.65 3.09
C SER A 194 8.98 10.79 3.83
N ASN A 195 8.68 12.01 4.27
CA ASN A 195 7.43 12.32 4.95
C ASN A 195 6.22 12.12 4.02
N PHE A 196 6.40 12.37 2.72
CA PHE A 196 5.42 12.06 1.67
C PHE A 196 6.10 11.93 0.30
N ILE A 197 5.57 11.09 -0.58
CA ILE A 197 5.86 11.07 -2.02
C ILE A 197 4.52 11.01 -2.72
N GLY A 198 4.32 11.81 -3.75
CA GLY A 198 3.20 11.66 -4.67
C GLY A 198 2.90 12.91 -5.48
N ASP A 199 2.15 12.73 -6.56
CA ASP A 199 1.63 13.83 -7.39
C ASP A 199 0.60 14.63 -6.59
N ILE A 200 0.96 15.87 -6.26
CA ILE A 200 0.09 16.81 -5.54
C ILE A 200 0.06 18.19 -6.16
N LEU A 201 1.00 18.52 -7.05
CA LEU A 201 1.14 19.82 -7.71
C LEU A 201 1.68 19.64 -9.14
N GLY A 202 1.33 20.55 -10.04
CA GLY A 202 1.94 20.58 -11.38
C GLY A 202 1.34 19.57 -12.36
N ASP A 203 2.19 18.75 -12.98
CA ASP A 203 1.78 17.69 -13.90
C ASP A 203 1.89 16.31 -13.24
N TRP A 204 1.93 15.22 -14.02
CA TRP A 204 1.84 13.84 -13.51
C TRP A 204 3.03 13.35 -12.67
N ARG A 205 4.13 14.11 -12.59
CA ARG A 205 5.34 13.65 -11.89
C ARG A 205 5.18 13.87 -10.39
N GLU A 206 5.77 12.98 -9.60
CA GLU A 206 5.56 12.96 -8.16
C GLU A 206 6.45 13.96 -7.42
N GLU A 207 5.88 14.66 -6.44
CA GLU A 207 6.65 15.43 -5.47
C GLU A 207 7.22 14.53 -4.38
N ALA A 208 8.28 14.99 -3.72
CA ALA A 208 8.76 14.44 -2.45
C ALA A 208 8.74 15.51 -1.36
N ILE A 209 8.17 15.20 -0.20
CA ILE A 209 8.16 16.06 0.98
C ILE A 209 9.03 15.44 2.07
N VAL A 210 9.92 16.25 2.62
CA VAL A 210 10.77 15.94 3.77
C VAL A 210 10.79 17.12 4.73
N THR A 211 11.41 16.97 5.89
CA THR A 211 11.64 18.10 6.83
C THR A 211 13.08 18.58 6.75
N ASN A 212 13.37 19.75 7.30
CA ASN A 212 14.73 20.11 7.67
C ASN A 212 15.14 19.37 8.97
N GLU A 213 16.41 19.48 9.38
CA GLU A 213 16.94 18.77 10.56
C GLU A 213 16.24 19.14 11.86
N THR A 214 15.83 20.40 12.00
CA THR A 214 15.12 20.95 13.16
C THR A 214 13.63 20.63 13.17
N ALA A 215 13.10 20.06 12.08
CA ALA A 215 11.69 19.72 11.88
C ALA A 215 10.72 20.91 12.06
N ASP A 216 11.16 22.13 11.76
CA ASP A 216 10.34 23.35 11.77
C ASP A 216 9.96 23.83 10.36
N GLU A 217 10.48 23.19 9.31
CA GLU A 217 10.10 23.45 7.91
C GLU A 217 9.80 22.15 7.16
N LEU A 218 8.86 22.23 6.20
CA LEU A 218 8.65 21.22 5.18
C LEU A 218 9.36 21.66 3.90
N LEU A 219 10.19 20.78 3.33
CA LEU A 219 10.78 20.96 2.01
C LEU A 219 10.03 20.11 0.99
N ILE A 220 9.45 20.78 -0.01
CA ILE A 220 8.70 20.14 -1.10
C ILE A 220 9.58 20.19 -2.35
N PHE A 221 9.93 19.01 -2.88
CA PHE A 221 10.71 18.85 -4.09
C PHE A 221 9.78 18.46 -5.24
N THR A 222 9.79 19.25 -6.31
CA THR A 222 9.16 18.92 -7.59
C THR A 222 10.22 18.95 -8.70
N THR A 223 9.94 18.32 -9.83
CA THR A 223 10.89 18.21 -10.94
C THR A 223 10.87 19.44 -11.85
N ASP A 224 12.06 19.88 -12.27
CA ASP A 224 12.26 20.95 -13.26
C ASP A 224 12.50 20.40 -14.68
N LYS A 225 12.54 19.07 -14.84
CA LYS A 225 12.92 18.42 -16.09
C LYS A 225 11.74 18.44 -17.06
N PRO A 226 11.78 19.13 -18.21
CA PRO A 226 10.62 19.19 -19.10
C PRO A 226 10.20 17.79 -19.59
N SER A 227 8.90 17.62 -19.84
CA SER A 227 8.34 16.42 -20.45
C SER A 227 7.39 16.80 -21.59
N ASP A 228 7.41 16.03 -22.66
CA ASP A 228 6.44 16.07 -23.76
C ASP A 228 5.24 15.13 -23.51
N ILE A 229 5.27 14.35 -22.42
CA ILE A 229 4.21 13.45 -22.01
C ILE A 229 3.20 14.22 -21.15
N ARG A 230 1.93 14.19 -21.56
CA ARG A 230 0.82 14.71 -20.77
C ARG A 230 -0.08 13.57 -20.32
N LEU A 231 -0.20 13.40 -19.02
CA LEU A 231 -1.13 12.48 -18.37
C LEU A 231 -2.07 13.28 -17.47
N TYR A 232 -3.19 12.68 -17.08
CA TYR A 232 -3.92 13.17 -15.91
C TYR A 232 -3.02 13.10 -14.68
N THR A 233 -3.29 13.97 -13.69
CA THR A 233 -2.66 13.82 -12.38
C THR A 233 -2.85 12.38 -11.88
N LEU A 234 -1.78 11.77 -11.40
CA LEU A 234 -1.82 10.40 -10.89
C LEU A 234 -2.75 10.31 -9.68
N ALA A 235 -2.96 11.40 -8.94
CA ALA A 235 -3.92 11.46 -7.85
C ALA A 235 -5.39 11.30 -8.29
N HIS A 236 -5.70 11.34 -9.59
CA HIS A 236 -7.02 10.99 -10.13
C HIS A 236 -7.12 9.53 -10.58
N ASN A 237 -6.01 8.79 -10.62
CA ASN A 237 -6.07 7.34 -10.78
C ASN A 237 -6.51 6.70 -9.45
N PRO A 238 -7.54 5.85 -9.43
CA PRO A 238 -8.12 5.34 -8.19
C PRO A 238 -7.12 4.50 -7.38
N ALA A 239 -6.39 3.58 -8.04
CA ALA A 239 -5.38 2.75 -7.38
C ALA A 239 -4.26 3.60 -6.75
N TYR A 240 -3.77 4.59 -7.49
CA TYR A 240 -2.75 5.50 -7.00
C TYR A 240 -3.26 6.35 -5.83
N ARG A 241 -4.47 6.90 -5.96
CA ARG A 241 -5.08 7.78 -4.95
C ARG A 241 -5.35 7.05 -3.63
N ASN A 242 -5.78 5.79 -3.70
CA ASN A 242 -5.92 4.92 -2.55
C ASN A 242 -4.56 4.67 -1.88
N ALA A 243 -3.52 4.37 -2.67
CA ALA A 243 -2.17 4.14 -2.14
C ALA A 243 -1.62 5.36 -1.39
N MET A 244 -1.93 6.59 -1.82
CA MET A 244 -1.52 7.83 -1.11
C MET A 244 -2.05 7.93 0.33
N THR A 245 -3.10 7.17 0.68
CA THR A 245 -3.69 7.18 2.02
C THR A 245 -3.03 6.22 2.99
N LEU A 246 -2.25 5.26 2.48
CA LEU A 246 -1.65 4.18 3.25
C LEU A 246 -0.20 4.52 3.63
N LYS A 247 0.12 4.41 4.92
CA LYS A 247 1.44 4.71 5.48
C LYS A 247 1.86 3.60 6.42
N GLU A 248 2.98 2.94 6.12
CA GLU A 248 3.73 2.11 7.08
C GLU A 248 5.17 1.88 6.57
N TYR A 249 5.57 0.66 6.19
CA TYR A 249 6.80 0.44 5.42
C TYR A 249 6.65 1.00 4.00
N MET A 250 6.72 2.32 3.86
CA MET A 250 6.42 3.07 2.63
C MET A 250 6.91 2.34 1.37
N GLN A 251 5.96 2.10 0.47
CA GLN A 251 6.16 1.53 -0.86
C GLN A 251 5.75 2.56 -1.91
N SER A 252 6.21 2.38 -3.15
CA SER A 252 5.72 3.16 -4.27
C SER A 252 4.21 3.09 -4.40
N HIS A 253 3.61 4.22 -4.77
CA HIS A 253 2.24 4.28 -5.25
C HIS A 253 2.24 3.82 -6.71
N HIS A 254 1.24 3.04 -7.09
CA HIS A 254 1.12 2.50 -8.44
C HIS A 254 -0.22 2.89 -9.02
N VAL A 255 -0.23 3.18 -10.32
CA VAL A 255 -1.45 3.33 -11.10
C VAL A 255 -2.00 1.95 -11.51
N ASP A 256 -3.28 1.90 -11.86
CA ASP A 256 -3.94 0.67 -12.37
C ASP A 256 -3.66 0.36 -13.86
N TYR A 257 -2.99 1.26 -14.57
CA TYR A 257 -2.54 1.07 -15.95
C TYR A 257 -1.02 0.97 -16.05
N PHE A 258 -0.51 0.46 -17.17
CA PHE A 258 0.92 0.39 -17.40
C PHE A 258 1.49 1.78 -17.66
N LEU A 259 2.24 2.32 -16.70
CA LEU A 259 2.97 3.58 -16.84
C LEU A 259 4.44 3.27 -17.11
N GLY A 260 4.82 3.30 -18.39
CA GLY A 260 6.16 2.93 -18.82
C GLY A 260 6.42 3.24 -20.28
N LYS A 261 7.61 2.87 -20.75
CA LYS A 261 7.98 3.01 -22.16
C LYS A 261 6.99 2.26 -23.05
N ASP A 262 6.58 2.87 -24.15
CA ASP A 262 5.65 2.29 -25.13
C ASP A 262 4.24 2.00 -24.56
N MET A 263 3.86 2.65 -23.45
CA MET A 263 2.50 2.59 -22.91
C MET A 263 1.46 3.06 -23.94
N LYS A 264 0.27 2.44 -23.88
CA LYS A 264 -0.91 2.98 -24.54
C LYS A 264 -1.37 4.26 -23.82
N THR A 265 -2.11 5.12 -24.51
CA THR A 265 -2.79 6.24 -23.86
C THR A 265 -3.68 5.71 -22.74
N PRO A 266 -3.52 6.19 -21.49
CA PRO A 266 -4.36 5.77 -20.38
C PRO A 266 -5.83 6.15 -20.63
N PRO A 267 -6.78 5.42 -20.02
CA PRO A 267 -8.21 5.70 -20.14
C PRO A 267 -8.58 7.10 -19.62
#